data_AF-A0A935SQF4-F1
#
_entry.id   AF-A0A935SQF4-F1
#
_cell.length_a   1.000
_cell.length_b   1.000
_cell.length_c   1.000
_cell.angle_alpha   90.00
_cell.angle_beta   90.00
_cell.angle_gamma   90.00
#
_symmetry.space_group_name_H-M   'P 1'
#
loop_
_entity.id
_entity.type
_entity.pdbx_description
1 polymer ?
#
loop_
_entity_poly.entity_id
_entity_poly.type
_entity_poly.pdbx_seq_one_letter_code
_entity_poly.pdbx_strand_id
1 'polypeptide(L)'
;MKNYIKLAIIALIQLAYVQRSDAQGVSIADDKTPPHPSAMLEVKATNKGLLIPRVDLTDKNDKVTIASPAATLLVYNIASNDKEFPQGPGYYYNANVKNDGDAVWVKLLDSQFNTPWLLGGNNDIDAAIHFVGSTNAADVVFKRGEVEGVRLAQGGAMLATGSAVGGITPAQGAGRRLMWVPAKSFRAGEVTNANWDNANGVKVFCWRVQYSCFR
;
A
#
# COMPACT_ATOMS: atom_id res chain seq x y z
N MET A 1 -53.40 16.86 -53.62
CA MET A 1 -51.93 16.75 -53.75
C MET A 1 -51.16 17.63 -52.75
N LYS A 2 -51.39 18.96 -52.67
CA LYS A 2 -50.66 19.87 -51.75
C LYS A 2 -50.72 19.48 -50.25
N ASN A 3 -51.84 18.96 -49.76
CA ASN A 3 -51.98 18.58 -48.34
C ASN A 3 -51.22 17.30 -47.98
N TYR A 4 -51.09 16.35 -48.93
CA TYR A 4 -50.34 15.12 -48.74
C TYR A 4 -48.82 15.37 -48.71
N ILE A 5 -48.33 16.35 -49.48
CA ILE A 5 -46.92 16.76 -49.47
C ILE A 5 -46.54 17.38 -48.11
N LYS A 6 -47.42 18.20 -47.52
CA LYS A 6 -47.17 18.78 -46.17
C LYS A 6 -47.12 17.70 -45.08
N LEU A 7 -48.03 16.73 -45.12
CA LEU A 7 -48.04 15.59 -44.19
C LEU A 7 -46.77 14.72 -44.33
N ALA A 8 -46.32 14.46 -45.56
CA ALA A 8 -45.09 13.70 -45.81
C ALA A 8 -43.83 14.42 -45.28
N ILE A 9 -43.76 15.75 -45.43
CA ILE A 9 -42.64 16.55 -44.92
C ILE A 9 -42.63 16.58 -43.39
N ILE A 10 -43.79 16.72 -42.74
CA ILE A 10 -43.88 16.68 -41.26
C ILE A 10 -43.46 15.32 -40.73
N ALA A 11 -43.87 14.22 -41.37
CA ALA A 11 -43.46 12.87 -41.00
C ALA A 11 -41.94 12.66 -41.17
N LEU A 12 -41.35 13.17 -42.27
CA LEU A 12 -39.90 13.13 -42.50
C LEU A 12 -39.11 13.94 -41.47
N ILE A 13 -39.62 15.12 -41.08
CA ILE A 13 -39.01 15.94 -40.04
C ILE A 13 -39.07 15.21 -38.68
N GLN A 14 -40.19 14.56 -38.34
CA GLN A 14 -40.29 13.79 -37.10
C GLN A 14 -39.39 12.53 -37.09
N LEU A 15 -39.19 11.87 -38.25
CA LEU A 15 -38.19 10.80 -38.37
C LEU A 15 -36.73 11.31 -38.28
N ALA A 16 -36.47 12.56 -38.63
CA ALA A 16 -35.14 13.16 -38.50
C ALA A 16 -34.80 13.60 -37.06
N TYR A 17 -35.79 13.66 -36.15
CA TYR A 17 -35.61 14.01 -34.73
C TYR A 17 -35.39 12.80 -33.80
N VAL A 18 -34.93 11.65 -34.31
CA VAL A 18 -34.51 10.53 -33.45
C VAL A 18 -33.21 10.93 -32.74
N GLN A 19 -33.35 11.55 -31.56
CA GLN A 19 -32.23 11.81 -30.65
C GLN A 19 -31.61 10.46 -30.27
N ARG A 20 -30.35 10.22 -30.64
CA ARG A 20 -29.59 9.09 -30.10
C ARG A 20 -29.32 9.38 -28.63
N SER A 21 -30.02 8.70 -27.72
CA SER A 21 -29.63 8.65 -26.32
C SER A 21 -28.52 7.60 -26.18
N ASP A 22 -27.27 8.00 -26.38
CA ASP A 22 -26.16 7.18 -25.92
C ASP A 22 -26.20 7.22 -24.38
N ALA A 23 -26.41 6.08 -23.74
CA ALA A 23 -26.43 6.01 -22.28
C ALA A 23 -25.02 6.35 -21.75
N GLN A 24 -24.87 7.53 -21.15
CA GLN A 24 -23.63 8.00 -20.55
C GLN A 24 -23.57 7.49 -19.09
N GLY A 25 -23.14 6.23 -18.92
CA GLY A 25 -22.98 5.60 -17.61
C GLY A 25 -24.27 5.21 -16.91
N VAL A 26 -24.18 4.27 -15.96
CA VAL A 26 -25.27 3.88 -15.07
C VAL A 26 -25.08 4.59 -13.73
N SER A 27 -26.08 5.34 -13.27
CA SER A 27 -26.08 5.94 -11.93
C SER A 27 -27.21 5.33 -11.09
N ILE A 28 -26.87 4.93 -9.86
CA ILE A 28 -27.82 4.55 -8.82
C ILE A 28 -27.62 5.54 -7.67
N ALA A 29 -28.44 6.60 -7.65
CA ALA A 29 -28.30 7.73 -6.74
C ALA A 29 -29.58 8.04 -5.95
N ASP A 30 -29.44 8.66 -4.78
CA ASP A 30 -30.54 9.30 -4.03
C ASP A 30 -30.90 10.71 -4.55
N ASP A 31 -30.11 11.22 -5.48
CA ASP A 31 -30.34 12.49 -6.19
C ASP A 31 -30.45 12.29 -7.71
N LYS A 32 -30.63 13.40 -8.45
CA LYS A 32 -30.72 13.40 -9.91
C LYS A 32 -29.42 13.85 -10.59
N THR A 33 -28.29 13.75 -9.90
CA THR A 33 -27.02 14.17 -10.49
C THR A 33 -26.56 13.16 -11.55
N PRO A 34 -26.11 13.61 -12.74
CA PRO A 34 -25.51 12.72 -13.72
C PRO A 34 -24.29 12.02 -13.13
N PRO A 35 -23.99 10.77 -13.54
CA PRO A 35 -22.75 10.12 -13.14
C PRO A 35 -21.54 10.91 -13.64
N HIS A 36 -20.42 10.78 -12.94
CA HIS A 36 -19.15 11.35 -13.33
C HIS A 36 -18.76 10.88 -14.74
N PRO A 37 -18.24 11.76 -15.64
CA PRO A 37 -17.96 11.39 -17.04
C PRO A 37 -16.97 10.23 -17.22
N SER A 38 -16.15 9.93 -16.20
CA SER A 38 -15.21 8.81 -16.19
C SER A 38 -15.76 7.52 -15.55
N ALA A 39 -17.02 7.50 -15.12
CA ALA A 39 -17.63 6.36 -14.46
C ALA A 39 -18.60 5.62 -15.40
N MET A 40 -18.42 4.31 -15.53
CA MET A 40 -19.41 3.44 -16.18
C MET A 40 -20.56 3.07 -15.22
N LEU A 41 -20.26 2.98 -13.92
CA LEU A 41 -21.22 2.78 -12.84
C LEU A 41 -20.87 3.72 -11.68
N GLU A 42 -21.83 4.54 -11.24
CA GLU A 42 -21.73 5.35 -10.03
C GLU A 42 -22.85 4.98 -9.06
N VAL A 43 -22.49 4.74 -7.80
CA VAL A 43 -23.45 4.54 -6.70
C VAL A 43 -23.28 5.68 -5.73
N LYS A 44 -24.31 6.53 -5.60
CA LYS A 44 -24.26 7.75 -4.80
C LYS A 44 -25.34 7.74 -3.73
N ALA A 45 -24.93 7.71 -2.47
CA ALA A 45 -25.84 7.80 -1.33
C ALA A 45 -25.10 8.35 -0.11
N THR A 46 -25.81 9.04 0.76
CA THR A 46 -25.25 9.53 2.04
C THR A 46 -25.24 8.47 3.15
N ASN A 47 -26.09 7.45 3.02
CA ASN A 47 -26.33 6.43 4.06
C ASN A 47 -26.51 5.01 3.52
N LYS A 48 -26.04 4.73 2.29
CA LYS A 48 -26.08 3.40 1.67
C LYS A 48 -24.72 3.07 1.07
N GLY A 49 -24.43 1.78 0.93
CA GLY A 49 -23.22 1.27 0.29
C GLY A 49 -23.54 0.25 -0.81
N LEU A 50 -22.49 -0.30 -1.42
CA LEU A 50 -22.57 -1.36 -2.41
C LEU A 50 -22.35 -2.72 -1.74
N LEU A 51 -23.37 -3.58 -1.78
CA LEU A 51 -23.18 -5.00 -1.51
C LEU A 51 -22.77 -5.71 -2.80
N ILE A 52 -21.53 -6.17 -2.84
CA ILE A 52 -21.00 -7.03 -3.90
C ILE A 52 -21.42 -8.50 -3.65
N PRO A 53 -21.32 -9.39 -4.66
CA PRO A 53 -21.63 -10.80 -4.50
C PRO A 53 -20.89 -11.43 -3.32
N ARG A 54 -21.64 -12.13 -2.46
CA ARG A 54 -21.12 -12.90 -1.33
C ARG A 54 -20.98 -14.35 -1.74
N VAL A 55 -19.79 -14.91 -1.60
CA VAL A 55 -19.45 -16.26 -2.07
C VAL A 55 -18.64 -17.01 -1.02
N ASP A 56 -18.68 -18.33 -1.04
CA ASP A 56 -17.96 -19.20 -0.11
C ASP A 56 -16.73 -19.79 -0.83
N LEU A 57 -15.61 -19.05 -0.84
CA LEU A 57 -14.39 -19.49 -1.52
C LEU A 57 -13.71 -20.60 -0.71
N THR A 58 -13.34 -21.67 -1.41
CA THR A 58 -12.77 -22.86 -0.78
C THR A 58 -11.23 -22.84 -0.72
N ASP A 59 -10.58 -22.23 -1.72
CA ASP A 59 -9.13 -22.03 -1.78
C ASP A 59 -8.76 -20.83 -2.69
N LYS A 60 -7.47 -20.47 -2.76
CA LYS A 60 -6.98 -19.34 -3.58
C LYS A 60 -7.17 -19.52 -5.09
N ASN A 61 -7.32 -20.75 -5.54
CA ASN A 61 -7.48 -21.16 -6.93
C ASN A 61 -8.90 -21.68 -7.21
N ASP A 62 -9.87 -21.36 -6.36
CA ASP A 62 -11.24 -21.83 -6.48
C ASP A 62 -11.90 -21.30 -7.77
N LYS A 63 -12.13 -22.22 -8.71
CA LYS A 63 -12.85 -22.02 -9.97
C LYS A 63 -14.21 -22.72 -9.99
N VAL A 64 -14.62 -23.35 -8.88
CA VAL A 64 -15.89 -24.09 -8.79
C VAL A 64 -16.98 -23.15 -8.31
N THR A 65 -16.69 -22.37 -7.27
CA THR A 65 -17.64 -21.39 -6.71
C THR A 65 -17.99 -20.32 -7.74
N ILE A 66 -17.00 -19.91 -8.54
CA ILE A 66 -17.18 -19.04 -9.70
C ILE A 66 -16.41 -19.66 -10.86
N ALA A 67 -17.13 -20.19 -11.84
CA ALA A 67 -16.53 -20.74 -13.04
C ALA A 67 -15.89 -19.64 -13.89
N SER A 68 -14.65 -19.87 -14.33
CA SER A 68 -13.89 -18.96 -15.19
C SER A 68 -13.91 -17.50 -14.71
N PRO A 69 -13.51 -17.20 -13.46
CA PRO A 69 -13.65 -15.86 -12.92
C PRO A 69 -12.82 -14.86 -13.75
N ALA A 70 -13.44 -13.73 -14.10
CA ALA A 70 -12.73 -12.66 -14.79
C ALA A 70 -11.61 -12.09 -13.89
N ALA A 71 -10.53 -11.61 -14.50
CA ALA A 71 -9.55 -10.84 -13.74
C ALA A 71 -10.18 -9.56 -13.18
N THR A 72 -9.70 -9.12 -12.03
CA THR A 72 -10.23 -7.98 -11.26
C THR A 72 -11.66 -8.16 -10.73
N LEU A 73 -12.29 -9.33 -10.92
CA LEU A 73 -13.61 -9.64 -10.37
C LEU A 73 -13.58 -9.51 -8.85
N LEU A 74 -14.45 -8.66 -8.30
CA LEU A 74 -14.53 -8.35 -6.88
C LEU A 74 -15.69 -9.10 -6.21
N VAL A 75 -15.40 -9.78 -5.09
CA VAL A 75 -16.38 -10.55 -4.31
C VAL A 75 -16.13 -10.39 -2.81
N TYR A 76 -17.15 -10.67 -2.00
CA TYR A 76 -17.00 -10.79 -0.55
C TYR A 76 -17.00 -12.27 -0.17
N ASN A 77 -15.86 -12.79 0.31
CA ASN A 77 -15.77 -14.14 0.81
C ASN A 77 -16.46 -14.24 2.18
N ILE A 78 -17.33 -15.22 2.37
CA ILE A 78 -17.98 -15.53 3.65
C ILE A 78 -17.42 -16.78 4.33
N ALA A 79 -16.52 -17.49 3.67
CA ALA A 79 -15.91 -18.71 4.21
C ALA A 79 -15.21 -18.41 5.54
N SER A 80 -15.53 -19.20 6.57
CA SER A 80 -14.99 -19.05 7.94
C SER A 80 -13.82 -19.98 8.21
N ASN A 81 -13.03 -20.29 7.19
CA ASN A 81 -11.94 -21.25 7.24
C ASN A 81 -10.68 -20.61 7.87
N ASP A 82 -10.26 -21.12 9.04
CA ASP A 82 -8.98 -20.83 9.71
C ASP A 82 -7.75 -21.39 8.97
N LYS A 83 -7.86 -21.64 7.66
CA LYS A 83 -6.77 -22.21 6.85
C LYS A 83 -5.96 -21.08 6.23
N GLU A 84 -4.68 -21.35 5.98
CA GLU A 84 -3.72 -20.36 5.44
C GLU A 84 -4.27 -19.59 4.22
N PHE A 85 -5.13 -20.21 3.38
CA PHE A 85 -5.86 -19.53 2.30
C PHE A 85 -7.19 -20.22 1.95
N PRO A 86 -8.29 -19.49 1.65
CA PRO A 86 -8.42 -18.03 1.75
C PRO A 86 -8.42 -17.60 3.22
N GLN A 87 -7.88 -16.40 3.50
CA GLN A 87 -7.71 -15.82 4.84
C GLN A 87 -9.06 -15.40 5.45
N GLY A 88 -9.98 -16.35 5.64
CA GLY A 88 -11.31 -16.13 6.19
C GLY A 88 -12.15 -15.07 5.44
N PRO A 89 -13.17 -14.51 6.10
CA PRO A 89 -14.09 -13.55 5.50
C PRO A 89 -13.40 -12.24 5.09
N GLY A 90 -13.89 -11.62 4.02
CA GLY A 90 -13.44 -10.30 3.59
C GLY A 90 -13.62 -10.02 2.10
N TYR A 91 -13.09 -8.89 1.64
CA TYR A 91 -13.12 -8.50 0.22
C TYR A 91 -11.97 -9.17 -0.54
N TYR A 92 -12.29 -9.86 -1.64
CA TYR A 92 -11.34 -10.54 -2.50
C TYR A 92 -11.51 -10.09 -3.95
N TYR A 93 -10.39 -10.04 -4.68
CA TYR A 93 -10.41 -9.90 -6.13
C TYR A 93 -9.64 -11.04 -6.80
N ASN A 94 -10.03 -11.38 -8.02
CA ASN A 94 -9.25 -12.29 -8.84
C ASN A 94 -8.04 -11.54 -9.43
N ALA A 95 -6.86 -11.80 -8.90
CA ALA A 95 -5.60 -11.18 -9.30
C ALA A 95 -4.95 -11.84 -10.52
N ASN A 96 -5.66 -12.73 -11.22
CA ASN A 96 -5.14 -13.42 -12.38
C ASN A 96 -4.77 -12.43 -13.51
N VAL A 97 -3.47 -12.14 -13.63
CA VAL A 97 -2.93 -11.20 -14.63
C VAL A 97 -3.05 -11.74 -16.06
N LYS A 98 -3.22 -13.06 -16.24
CA LYS A 98 -3.28 -13.69 -17.56
C LYS A 98 -4.65 -13.61 -18.23
N ASN A 99 -5.71 -13.28 -17.48
CA ASN A 99 -7.10 -13.21 -17.97
C ASN A 99 -7.57 -14.50 -18.67
N ASP A 100 -7.04 -15.67 -18.30
CA ASP A 100 -7.31 -16.97 -18.94
C ASP A 100 -8.49 -17.73 -18.31
N GLY A 101 -9.24 -17.09 -17.41
CA GLY A 101 -10.31 -17.72 -16.65
C GLY A 101 -9.81 -18.54 -15.46
N ASP A 102 -8.52 -18.42 -15.09
CA ASP A 102 -8.02 -18.97 -13.84
C ASP A 102 -8.35 -18.08 -12.64
N ALA A 103 -8.39 -18.70 -11.46
CA ALA A 103 -8.60 -18.06 -10.19
C ALA A 103 -7.26 -17.87 -9.47
N VAL A 104 -7.01 -16.63 -9.05
CA VAL A 104 -5.96 -16.23 -8.12
C VAL A 104 -6.60 -15.24 -7.14
N TRP A 105 -7.32 -15.76 -6.15
CA TRP A 105 -8.03 -14.93 -5.18
C TRP A 105 -7.07 -14.27 -4.19
N VAL A 106 -7.12 -12.94 -4.13
CA VAL A 106 -6.31 -12.12 -3.23
C VAL A 106 -7.24 -11.24 -2.40
N LYS A 107 -7.04 -11.25 -1.08
CA LYS A 107 -7.79 -10.41 -0.13
C LYS A 107 -7.29 -8.95 -0.25
N LEU A 108 -8.20 -7.98 -0.38
CA LEU A 108 -7.83 -6.55 -0.57
C LEU A 108 -7.12 -5.98 0.68
N LEU A 109 -7.69 -6.19 1.86
CA LEU A 109 -7.14 -5.74 3.15
C LEU A 109 -7.64 -6.68 4.24
N ASP A 110 -6.75 -7.06 5.16
CA ASP A 110 -7.09 -7.82 6.36
C ASP A 110 -6.78 -6.96 7.60
N SER A 111 -7.78 -6.75 8.45
CA SER A 111 -7.62 -6.06 9.73
C SER A 111 -6.66 -6.78 10.69
N GLN A 112 -6.39 -8.08 10.50
CA GLN A 112 -5.51 -8.86 11.37
C GLN A 112 -4.06 -8.93 10.89
N PHE A 113 -3.80 -8.80 9.58
CA PHE A 113 -2.46 -9.06 9.01
C PHE A 113 -1.97 -8.01 7.99
N ASN A 114 -2.78 -6.99 7.70
CA ASN A 114 -2.49 -6.01 6.65
C ASN A 114 -2.56 -4.56 7.14
N THR A 115 -2.08 -4.30 8.37
CA THR A 115 -1.80 -2.95 8.89
C THR A 115 -0.33 -2.62 8.64
N PRO A 116 0.03 -2.03 7.48
CA PRO A 116 1.42 -1.72 7.18
C PRO A 116 1.99 -0.68 8.17
N TRP A 117 3.31 -0.69 8.34
CA TRP A 117 4.01 0.45 8.91
C TRP A 117 3.95 1.62 7.92
N LEU A 118 3.27 2.70 8.31
CA LEU A 118 3.02 3.86 7.44
C LEU A 118 4.19 4.85 7.49
N LEU A 119 4.45 5.52 6.36
CA LEU A 119 5.47 6.59 6.29
C LEU A 119 5.15 7.79 7.18
N GLY A 120 3.86 8.05 7.46
CA GLY A 120 3.40 9.08 8.39
C GLY A 120 3.41 8.66 9.86
N GLY A 121 3.78 7.42 10.17
CA GLY A 121 3.70 6.84 11.50
C GLY A 121 2.34 6.17 11.81
N ASN A 122 2.31 5.43 12.91
CA ASN A 122 1.16 4.68 13.41
C ASN A 122 0.83 5.16 14.84
N ASN A 123 -0.43 5.51 15.13
CA ASN A 123 -0.82 6.19 16.40
C ASN A 123 -1.29 5.25 17.53
N ASP A 124 -1.69 4.00 17.22
CA ASP A 124 -2.27 3.06 18.19
C ASP A 124 -1.44 1.75 18.27
N ILE A 125 -0.18 1.87 18.70
CA ILE A 125 0.76 0.75 18.77
C ILE A 125 0.75 0.08 20.15
N ASP A 126 0.33 -1.19 20.20
CA ASP A 126 0.64 -2.13 21.29
C ASP A 126 2.00 -2.81 21.08
N ALA A 127 2.95 -2.56 21.98
CA ALA A 127 4.31 -3.10 21.92
C ALA A 127 4.40 -4.63 22.18
N ALA A 128 3.35 -5.27 22.68
CA ALA A 128 3.33 -6.72 22.90
C ALA A 128 3.09 -7.52 21.60
N ILE A 129 2.41 -6.91 20.61
CA ILE A 129 1.94 -7.61 19.41
C ILE A 129 2.31 -6.93 18.10
N HIS A 130 2.56 -5.62 18.08
CA HIS A 130 2.96 -4.89 16.89
C HIS A 130 4.47 -4.70 16.83
N PHE A 131 5.07 -5.01 15.69
CA PHE A 131 6.51 -4.86 15.48
C PHE A 131 6.84 -4.61 14.01
N VAL A 132 8.00 -4.00 13.75
CA VAL A 132 8.64 -3.99 12.43
C VAL A 132 9.55 -5.22 12.36
N GLY A 133 9.18 -6.24 11.61
CA GLY A 133 10.04 -7.40 11.42
C GLY A 133 9.31 -8.63 10.90
N SER A 134 9.86 -9.80 11.18
CA SER A 134 9.32 -11.10 10.77
C SER A 134 8.95 -11.96 11.97
N THR A 135 7.94 -12.82 11.79
CA THR A 135 7.57 -13.88 12.76
C THR A 135 8.46 -15.12 12.66
N ASN A 136 9.35 -15.16 11.67
CA ASN A 136 10.33 -16.22 11.47
C ASN A 136 11.75 -15.70 11.76
N ALA A 137 12.75 -16.58 11.62
CA ALA A 137 14.16 -16.27 11.88
C ALA A 137 14.85 -15.41 10.80
N ALA A 138 14.10 -14.69 9.95
CA ALA A 138 14.68 -13.74 9.02
C ALA A 138 15.14 -12.46 9.71
N ASP A 139 16.20 -11.84 9.19
CA ASP A 139 16.72 -10.58 9.70
C ASP A 139 15.89 -9.38 9.19
N VAL A 140 15.84 -8.30 9.97
CA VAL A 140 15.26 -7.02 9.52
C VAL A 140 16.35 -6.17 8.90
N VAL A 141 16.22 -5.85 7.61
CA VAL A 141 17.24 -5.14 6.83
C VAL A 141 16.74 -3.78 6.36
N PHE A 142 17.46 -2.72 6.72
CA PHE A 142 17.25 -1.36 6.23
C PHE A 142 18.18 -1.09 5.05
N LYS A 143 17.60 -0.77 3.88
CA LYS A 143 18.32 -0.55 2.61
C LYS A 143 18.02 0.80 1.98
N ARG A 144 18.92 1.27 1.11
CA ARG A 144 18.68 2.37 0.16
C ARG A 144 19.21 1.98 -1.22
N GLY A 145 18.32 1.94 -2.23
CA GLY A 145 18.69 1.56 -3.60
C GLY A 145 19.32 0.16 -3.65
N GLU A 146 18.70 -0.81 -2.99
CA GLU A 146 19.18 -2.19 -2.83
C GLU A 146 20.50 -2.38 -2.04
N VAL A 147 21.12 -1.30 -1.55
CA VAL A 147 22.31 -1.39 -0.71
C VAL A 147 21.90 -1.45 0.76
N GLU A 148 22.31 -2.51 1.46
CA GLU A 148 22.15 -2.67 2.90
C GLU A 148 22.96 -1.61 3.67
N GLY A 149 22.28 -0.94 4.60
CA GLY A 149 22.92 -0.02 5.54
C GLY A 149 23.00 -0.61 6.94
N VAL A 150 21.87 -1.09 7.47
CA VAL A 150 21.77 -1.65 8.81
C VAL A 150 20.89 -2.90 8.81
N ARG A 151 21.29 -3.90 9.59
CA ARG A 151 20.54 -5.13 9.83
C ARG A 151 20.42 -5.39 11.32
N LEU A 152 19.23 -5.81 11.74
CA LEU A 152 19.01 -6.47 13.03
C LEU A 152 19.03 -7.98 12.77
N ALA A 153 20.11 -8.62 13.19
CA ALA A 153 20.39 -10.03 12.95
C ALA A 153 19.91 -10.92 14.10
N GLN A 154 19.85 -12.23 13.84
CA GLN A 154 19.58 -13.24 14.86
C GLN A 154 20.45 -13.03 16.12
N GLY A 155 19.83 -13.20 17.29
CA GLY A 155 20.50 -12.98 18.58
C GLY A 155 20.55 -11.50 19.02
N GLY A 156 19.89 -10.61 18.29
CA GLY A 156 19.78 -9.18 18.64
C GLY A 156 21.00 -8.35 18.24
N ALA A 157 21.90 -8.90 17.42
CA ALA A 157 23.05 -8.18 16.93
C ALA A 157 22.63 -7.12 15.91
N MET A 158 23.19 -5.91 16.02
CA MET A 158 23.04 -4.87 15.01
C MET A 158 24.29 -4.84 14.14
N LEU A 159 24.14 -5.13 12.85
CA LEU A 159 25.21 -5.07 11.87
C LEU A 159 24.99 -3.85 10.97
N ALA A 160 25.90 -2.88 11.03
CA ALA A 160 25.90 -1.73 10.13
C ALA A 160 27.03 -1.91 9.10
N THR A 161 26.66 -2.02 7.82
CA THR A 161 27.61 -2.22 6.72
C THR A 161 27.72 -0.97 5.84
N GLY A 162 28.72 -0.93 4.96
CA GLY A 162 28.84 0.14 3.98
C GLY A 162 30.18 0.14 3.24
N SER A 163 30.31 1.01 2.24
CA SER A 163 31.51 1.08 1.41
C SER A 163 32.71 1.66 2.19
N ALA A 164 33.84 0.95 2.15
CA ALA A 164 35.12 1.40 2.71
C ALA A 164 35.69 2.66 2.03
N VAL A 165 35.12 3.09 0.89
CA VAL A 165 35.66 4.18 0.07
C VAL A 165 34.77 5.44 0.12
N GLY A 166 33.51 5.34 0.56
CA GLY A 166 32.48 6.37 0.29
C GLY A 166 31.71 6.93 1.48
N GLY A 167 32.17 6.73 2.72
CA GLY A 167 31.47 7.24 3.91
C GLY A 167 31.53 8.77 4.04
N ILE A 168 30.39 9.45 3.86
CA ILE A 168 30.21 10.88 4.14
C ILE A 168 29.59 11.08 5.53
N THR A 169 30.04 12.10 6.27
CA THR A 169 29.39 12.51 7.52
C THR A 169 28.10 13.30 7.17
N PRO A 170 26.89 12.81 7.49
CA PRO A 170 25.64 13.30 6.86
C PRO A 170 25.18 14.71 7.27
N ALA A 171 25.66 15.25 8.39
CA ALA A 171 25.19 16.54 8.89
C ALA A 171 26.25 17.22 9.75
N GLN A 172 26.48 18.53 9.56
CA GLN A 172 27.32 19.37 10.42
C GLN A 172 26.48 20.05 11.53
N GLY A 173 27.11 20.85 12.39
CA GLY A 173 26.45 21.65 13.44
C GLY A 173 26.47 21.02 14.83
N ALA A 174 25.97 21.74 15.83
CA ALA A 174 25.97 21.31 17.24
C ALA A 174 25.01 20.13 17.52
N GLY A 175 25.15 19.50 18.68
CA GLY A 175 24.21 18.53 19.24
C GLY A 175 24.81 17.18 19.63
N ARG A 176 23.97 16.33 20.22
CA ARG A 176 24.28 14.96 20.63
C ARG A 176 23.94 13.97 19.52
N ARG A 177 24.90 13.13 19.12
CA ARG A 177 24.69 12.16 18.03
C ARG A 177 25.48 10.87 18.28
N LEU A 178 25.00 9.79 17.67
CA LEU A 178 25.71 8.51 17.49
C LEU A 178 25.72 8.22 15.98
N MET A 179 26.88 7.93 15.40
CA MET A 179 27.06 7.71 13.97
C MET A 179 28.03 6.55 13.72
N TRP A 180 27.67 5.69 12.76
CA TRP A 180 28.61 4.79 12.10
C TRP A 180 28.94 5.36 10.72
N VAL A 181 30.21 5.62 10.45
CA VAL A 181 30.71 6.05 9.14
C VAL A 181 31.69 4.99 8.63
N PRO A 182 31.27 4.07 7.73
CA PRO A 182 32.03 2.88 7.36
C PRO A 182 33.48 3.13 6.94
N ALA A 183 33.73 4.19 6.17
CA ALA A 183 35.07 4.56 5.69
C ALA A 183 35.89 5.42 6.69
N LYS A 184 35.37 5.68 7.89
CA LYS A 184 35.96 6.67 8.81
C LYS A 184 36.02 6.20 10.26
N SER A 185 34.86 6.01 10.90
CA SER A 185 34.80 5.91 12.36
C SER A 185 33.40 5.59 12.88
N PHE A 186 33.35 4.93 14.04
CA PHE A 186 32.23 5.06 14.96
C PHE A 186 32.38 6.35 15.77
N ARG A 187 31.32 7.16 15.86
CA ARG A 187 31.31 8.46 16.54
C ARG A 187 30.14 8.53 17.51
N ALA A 188 30.37 8.93 18.76
CA ALA A 188 29.30 9.17 19.72
C ALA A 188 29.72 10.29 20.67
N GLY A 189 28.86 11.28 20.90
CA GLY A 189 29.18 12.37 21.81
C GLY A 189 28.30 13.60 21.66
N GLU A 190 28.73 14.70 22.25
CA GLU A 190 28.12 16.04 22.14
C GLU A 190 29.16 17.02 21.60
N VAL A 191 28.75 17.90 20.69
CA VAL A 191 29.58 19.02 20.24
C VAL A 191 28.76 20.30 20.29
N THR A 192 29.40 21.39 20.69
CA THR A 192 28.77 22.72 20.79
C THR A 192 28.95 23.56 19.52
N ASN A 193 29.85 23.15 18.62
CA ASN A 193 30.20 23.81 17.36
C ASN A 193 30.01 22.86 16.16
N ALA A 194 30.51 23.18 14.97
CA ALA A 194 30.30 22.42 13.73
C ALA A 194 31.03 21.05 13.64
N ASN A 195 31.59 20.53 14.74
CA ASN A 195 32.56 19.43 14.75
C ASN A 195 32.01 18.04 14.36
N TRP A 196 30.72 17.92 13.98
CA TRP A 196 30.19 16.74 13.29
C TRP A 196 30.53 16.78 11.78
N ASP A 197 31.81 16.89 11.46
CA ASP A 197 32.28 17.01 10.07
C ASP A 197 33.41 16.00 9.75
N ASN A 198 33.83 15.98 8.48
CA ASN A 198 34.88 15.08 8.00
C ASN A 198 36.30 15.48 8.44
N ALA A 199 36.52 16.74 8.81
CA ALA A 199 37.84 17.31 9.12
C ALA A 199 38.16 17.27 10.62
N ASN A 200 37.12 17.33 11.46
CA ASN A 200 37.19 17.41 12.90
C ASN A 200 36.63 16.12 13.53
N GLY A 201 37.35 15.59 14.52
CA GLY A 201 36.88 14.48 15.34
C GLY A 201 35.85 14.94 16.39
N VAL A 202 35.06 14.00 16.92
CA VAL A 202 34.22 14.25 18.11
C VAL A 202 35.15 14.42 19.31
N LYS A 203 34.97 15.49 20.09
CA LYS A 203 35.91 15.85 21.18
C LYS A 203 35.60 15.19 22.53
N VAL A 204 34.48 14.46 22.64
CA VAL A 204 34.08 13.79 23.89
C VAL A 204 33.45 12.44 23.55
N PHE A 205 34.13 11.36 23.91
CA PHE A 205 33.63 10.00 23.86
C PHE A 205 33.52 9.46 25.29
N CYS A 206 32.33 9.05 25.72
CA CYS A 206 32.12 8.34 26.98
C CYS A 206 31.72 6.89 26.69
N TRP A 207 32.62 5.94 26.94
CA TRP A 207 32.22 4.54 27.13
C TRP A 207 32.12 4.28 28.64
N ARG A 208 30.93 3.91 29.13
CA ARG A 208 30.72 3.64 30.55
C ARG A 208 31.15 2.21 30.88
N VAL A 209 32.44 2.02 31.11
CA VAL A 209 32.94 0.97 32.01
C VAL A 209 33.87 1.69 32.99
N GLN A 210 33.34 2.04 34.17
CA GLN A 210 34.06 2.73 35.26
C GLN A 210 34.78 4.05 34.89
N TYR A 211 34.04 5.16 35.01
CA TYR A 211 34.52 6.51 35.37
C TYR A 211 35.76 7.11 34.69
N SER A 212 36.03 6.88 33.41
CA SER A 212 37.08 7.64 32.71
C SER A 212 36.65 8.06 31.30
N CYS A 213 36.71 9.37 31.03
CA CYS A 213 36.64 9.90 29.67
C CYS A 213 38.05 9.92 29.08
N PHE A 214 38.25 9.37 27.89
CA PHE A 214 39.45 9.70 27.12
C PHE A 214 39.24 11.09 26.51
N ARG A 215 40.16 12.01 26.79
CA ARG A 215 40.25 13.32 26.14
C ARG A 215 41.15 13.22 24.92
#